data_AF-A0A453AH49-F1
#
_entry.id   AF-A0A453AH49-F1
#
_cell.length_a   1.000
_cell.length_b   1.000
_cell.length_c   1.000
_cell.angle_alpha   90.00
_cell.angle_beta   90.00
_cell.angle_gamma   90.00
#
_symmetry.space_group_name_H-M   'P 1'
#
loop_
_entity.id
_entity.type
_entity.pdbx_description
1 polymer ?
#
loop_
_entity_poly.entity_id
_entity_poly.type
_entity_poly.pdbx_seq_one_letter_code
_entity_poly.pdbx_strand_id
1 'polypeptide(L)'
;LIVSSLENGTKPEFGLAPQGVEQARSAGESLRKELEEMGVPVDSVKIRYSPFSRTTETARVVAGVLGVPFEGPSCKATVELRERYFGPSYELLSHEKRYGQ
;
A
#
# COMPACT_ATOMS: atom_id res chain seq x y z
N LEU A 1 -4.01 13.48 7.30
CA LEU A 1 -4.33 12.92 8.63
C LEU A 1 -3.26 11.91 9.02
N ILE A 2 -2.63 12.04 10.18
CA ILE A 2 -1.63 11.07 10.66
C ILE A 2 -2.37 9.81 11.11
N VAL A 3 -2.15 8.71 10.38
CA VAL A 3 -2.65 7.38 10.72
C VAL A 3 -1.46 6.43 10.79
N SER A 4 -0.99 6.20 12.02
CA SER A 4 0.30 5.56 12.32
C SER A 4 0.20 4.39 13.30
N SER A 5 -0.91 4.27 14.03
CA SER A 5 -1.21 3.10 14.85
C SER A 5 -1.63 1.92 13.98
N LEU A 6 -1.41 0.69 14.45
CA LEU A 6 -1.97 -0.50 13.80
C LEU A 6 -3.50 -0.50 13.87
N GLU A 7 -4.05 -0.12 15.02
CA GLU A 7 -5.50 -0.08 15.24
C GLU A 7 -6.24 0.76 14.20
N ASN A 8 -5.77 1.98 13.91
CA ASN A 8 -6.39 2.81 12.87
C ASN A 8 -5.85 2.45 11.48
N GLY A 9 -4.56 2.13 11.36
CA GLY A 9 -3.92 1.87 10.08
C GLY A 9 -4.57 0.76 9.26
N THR A 10 -5.19 -0.22 9.90
CA THR A 10 -5.88 -1.35 9.24
C THR A 10 -7.38 -1.11 9.01
N LYS A 11 -7.93 0.06 9.35
CA LYS A 11 -9.36 0.33 9.15
C LYS A 11 -9.67 0.73 7.70
N PRO A 12 -10.76 0.25 7.09
CA PRO A 12 -11.07 0.53 5.68
C PRO A 12 -11.21 2.01 5.35
N GLU A 13 -11.69 2.84 6.28
CA GLU A 13 -11.87 4.29 6.05
C GLU A 13 -10.56 5.06 5.81
N PHE A 14 -9.41 4.47 6.16
CA PHE A 14 -8.08 5.00 5.88
C PHE A 14 -7.39 4.28 4.71
N GLY A 15 -8.19 3.64 3.85
CA GLY A 15 -7.80 3.13 2.54
C GLY A 15 -7.43 4.25 1.55
N LEU A 16 -7.31 3.88 0.28
CA LEU A 16 -7.00 4.83 -0.78
C LEU A 16 -8.21 5.69 -1.11
N ALA A 17 -7.96 6.97 -1.37
CA ALA A 17 -8.90 7.79 -2.11
C ALA A 17 -9.02 7.28 -3.57
N PRO A 18 -10.11 7.59 -4.31
CA PRO A 18 -10.29 7.13 -5.69
C PRO A 18 -9.09 7.44 -6.60
N GLN A 19 -8.51 8.63 -6.48
CA GLN A 19 -7.30 8.99 -7.24
C GLN A 19 -6.09 8.11 -6.89
N GLY A 20 -5.96 7.68 -5.64
CA GLY A 20 -4.90 6.76 -5.21
C GLY A 20 -5.06 5.37 -5.80
N VAL A 21 -6.30 4.91 -6.02
CA VAL A 21 -6.58 3.64 -6.73
C VAL A 21 -6.14 3.73 -8.18
N GLU A 22 -6.45 4.83 -8.88
CA GLU A 22 -6.01 5.06 -10.26
C GLU A 22 -4.48 5.12 -10.36
N GLN A 23 -3.82 5.82 -9.43
CA GLN A 23 -2.36 5.87 -9.36
C GLN A 23 -1.74 4.47 -9.14
N ALA A 24 -2.31 3.67 -8.25
CA ALA A 24 -1.84 2.30 -8.03
C ALA A 24 -2.01 1.42 -9.28
N ARG A 25 -3.11 1.61 -10.03
CA ARG A 25 -3.34 0.91 -11.30
C ARG A 25 -2.29 1.29 -12.34
N SER A 26 -2.10 2.58 -12.59
CA SER A 26 -1.10 3.07 -13.55
C SER A 26 0.31 2.61 -13.18
N ALA A 27 0.67 2.63 -11.90
CA ALA A 27 1.96 2.12 -11.44
C ALA A 27 2.10 0.59 -11.68
N GLY A 28 1.03 -0.19 -11.47
CA GLY A 28 1.00 -1.60 -11.81
C GLY A 28 1.17 -1.87 -13.30
N GLU A 29 0.57 -1.05 -14.17
CA GLU A 29 0.69 -1.17 -15.62
C GLU A 29 2.11 -0.85 -16.09
N SER A 30 2.72 0.20 -15.54
CA SER A 30 4.14 0.51 -15.78
C SER A 30 5.04 -0.63 -15.35
N LEU A 31 4.82 -1.19 -14.14
CA LEU A 31 5.60 -2.33 -13.66
C LEU A 31 5.44 -3.56 -14.57
N ARG A 32 4.22 -3.87 -15.03
CA ARG A 32 3.99 -5.00 -15.94
C ARG A 32 4.82 -4.86 -17.21
N LYS A 33 4.80 -3.68 -17.82
CA LYS A 33 5.56 -3.38 -19.03
C LYS A 33 7.07 -3.58 -18.83
N GLU A 34 7.61 -3.08 -17.72
CA GLU A 34 9.04 -3.25 -17.42
C GLU A 34 9.43 -4.71 -17.17
N LEU A 35 8.57 -5.48 -16.49
CA LEU A 35 8.81 -6.92 -16.30
C LEU A 35 8.83 -7.67 -17.64
N GLU A 36 7.93 -7.33 -18.56
CA GLU A 36 7.90 -7.88 -19.91
C GLU A 36 9.17 -7.53 -20.69
N GLU A 37 9.60 -6.26 -20.67
CA GLU A 37 10.82 -5.79 -21.34
C GLU A 37 12.10 -6.43 -20.79
N MET A 38 12.14 -6.69 -19.48
CA MET A 38 13.25 -7.38 -18.82
C MET A 38 13.18 -8.92 -18.96
N GLY A 39 12.09 -9.47 -19.51
CA GLY A 39 11.88 -10.92 -19.58
C GLY A 39 11.68 -11.58 -18.22
N VAL A 40 11.21 -10.84 -17.21
CA VAL A 40 10.93 -11.35 -15.87
C VAL A 40 9.53 -11.97 -15.83
N PRO A 41 9.39 -13.26 -15.52
CA PRO A 41 8.08 -13.90 -15.42
C PRO A 41 7.24 -13.30 -14.28
N VAL A 42 5.99 -12.94 -14.56
CA VAL A 42 5.11 -12.31 -13.56
C VAL A 42 4.77 -13.25 -12.40
N ASP A 43 4.75 -14.56 -12.63
CA ASP A 43 4.54 -15.59 -11.60
C ASP A 43 5.68 -15.65 -10.54
N SER A 44 6.87 -15.17 -10.90
CA SER A 44 8.01 -15.04 -9.99
C SER A 44 7.86 -13.86 -9.01
N VAL A 45 6.97 -12.91 -9.30
CA VAL A 45 6.80 -11.69 -8.50
C VAL A 45 6.20 -12.01 -7.14
N LYS A 46 6.82 -11.45 -6.09
CA LYS A 46 6.33 -11.50 -4.70
C LYS A 46 6.01 -10.10 -4.22
N ILE A 47 4.78 -9.89 -3.79
CA ILE A 47 4.29 -8.61 -3.28
C ILE A 47 4.34 -8.67 -1.76
N ARG A 48 5.07 -7.73 -1.14
CA ARG A 48 5.15 -7.54 0.31
C ARG A 48 4.66 -6.14 0.63
N TYR A 49 3.74 -6.03 1.58
CA TYR A 49 3.09 -4.75 1.87
C TYR A 49 2.88 -4.59 3.38
N SER A 50 2.85 -3.34 3.84
CA SER A 50 2.42 -3.02 5.20
C SER A 50 0.95 -3.46 5.40
N PRO A 51 0.56 -3.95 6.59
CA PRO A 51 -0.82 -4.33 6.87
C PRO A 51 -1.82 -3.16 6.82
N PHE A 52 -1.36 -1.92 6.66
CA PHE A 52 -2.27 -0.77 6.61
C PHE A 52 -3.19 -0.82 5.38
N SER A 53 -4.42 -0.32 5.50
CA SER A 53 -5.45 -0.40 4.46
C SER A 53 -5.00 0.22 3.16
N ARG A 54 -4.42 1.42 3.21
CA ARG A 54 -3.86 2.10 2.02
C ARG A 54 -2.84 1.25 1.26
N THR A 55 -1.92 0.59 1.96
CA THR A 55 -0.89 -0.26 1.32
C THR A 55 -1.44 -1.61 0.91
N THR A 56 -2.38 -2.16 1.66
CA THR A 56 -3.11 -3.39 1.32
C THR A 56 -3.91 -3.20 0.03
N GLU A 57 -4.60 -2.07 -0.12
CA GLU A 57 -5.35 -1.73 -1.33
C GLU A 57 -4.44 -1.45 -2.51
N THR A 58 -3.34 -0.69 -2.33
CA THR A 58 -2.33 -0.53 -3.39
C THR A 58 -1.81 -1.89 -3.86
N ALA A 59 -1.43 -2.76 -2.93
CA ALA A 59 -0.93 -4.10 -3.25
C ALA A 59 -1.98 -4.94 -3.98
N ARG A 60 -3.26 -4.86 -3.57
CA ARG A 60 -4.36 -5.58 -4.22
C ARG A 60 -4.60 -5.09 -5.65
N VAL A 61 -4.57 -3.78 -5.88
CA VAL A 61 -4.72 -3.20 -7.22
C VAL A 61 -3.57 -3.64 -8.12
N VAL A 62 -2.33 -3.51 -7.65
CA VAL A 62 -1.14 -3.93 -8.42
C VAL A 62 -1.16 -5.43 -8.69
N ALA A 63 -1.51 -6.27 -7.71
CA ALA A 63 -1.65 -7.71 -7.90
C ALA A 63 -2.68 -8.03 -8.99
N GLY A 64 -3.82 -7.33 -9.00
CA GLY A 64 -4.83 -7.47 -10.04
C GLY A 64 -4.33 -7.11 -11.44
N VAL A 65 -3.56 -6.02 -11.57
CA VAL A 65 -2.97 -5.60 -12.86
C VAL A 65 -1.93 -6.61 -13.38
N LEU A 66 -1.17 -7.22 -12.47
CA LEU A 66 -0.20 -8.27 -12.79
C LEU A 66 -0.84 -9.66 -12.96
N GLY A 67 -2.13 -9.84 -12.65
CA GLY A 67 -2.77 -11.16 -12.65
C GLY A 67 -2.25 -12.10 -11.55
N VAL A 68 -1.65 -11.55 -10.48
CA VAL A 68 -1.17 -12.32 -9.32
C VAL A 68 -2.32 -12.48 -8.31
N PRO A 69 -2.66 -13.70 -7.86
CA PRO A 69 -3.68 -13.89 -6.83
C PRO A 69 -3.31 -13.19 -5.51
N PHE A 70 -4.17 -12.28 -5.05
CA PHE A 70 -3.90 -11.52 -3.82
C PHE A 70 -3.99 -12.36 -2.54
N GLU A 71 -4.88 -13.35 -2.51
CA GLU A 71 -4.98 -14.30 -1.38
C GLU A 71 -4.04 -15.50 -1.53
N GLY A 72 -3.04 -15.40 -2.43
CA GLY A 72 -2.04 -16.44 -2.66
C GLY A 72 -0.72 -16.23 -1.92
N PRO A 73 0.19 -17.22 -1.95
CA PRO A 73 1.49 -17.15 -1.28
C PRO A 73 2.42 -16.05 -1.82
N SER A 74 2.13 -15.52 -3.01
CA SER A 74 2.90 -14.43 -3.61
C SER A 74 2.65 -13.09 -2.93
N CYS A 75 1.51 -12.89 -2.27
CA CYS A 75 1.15 -11.65 -1.61
C CYS A 75 1.16 -11.85 -0.09
N LYS A 76 1.92 -11.03 0.64
CA LYS A 76 2.01 -11.18 2.11
C LYS A 76 2.09 -9.82 2.79
N ALA A 77 1.21 -9.60 3.76
CA ALA A 77 1.32 -8.51 4.70
C ALA A 77 2.52 -8.73 5.63
N THR A 78 3.34 -7.70 5.79
CA THR A 78 4.58 -7.71 6.58
C THR A 78 4.52 -6.53 7.55
N VAL A 79 4.36 -6.81 8.84
CA VAL A 79 4.16 -5.79 9.89
C VAL A 79 5.37 -4.88 10.01
N GLU A 80 6.55 -5.39 9.71
CA GLU A 80 7.83 -4.69 9.71
C GLU A 80 7.90 -3.57 8.65
N LEU A 81 7.05 -3.62 7.63
CA LEU A 81 6.94 -2.57 6.60
C LEU A 81 5.99 -1.43 6.98
N ARG A 82 5.40 -1.48 8.18
CA ARG A 82 4.46 -0.44 8.63
C ARG A 82 5.14 0.92 8.73
N GLU A 83 4.34 1.96 8.51
CA GLU A 83 4.78 3.35 8.71
C GLU A 83 5.25 3.58 10.16
N ARG A 84 6.16 4.55 10.35
CA ARG A 84 6.61 4.99 11.66
C ARG A 84 5.40 5.30 12.57
N TYR A 85 5.39 4.70 13.75
CA TYR A 85 4.44 5.09 14.79
C TYR A 85 4.84 6.43 15.41
N PHE A 86 3.95 7.41 15.35
CA PHE A 86 4.22 8.74 15.90
C PHE A 86 3.78 8.91 17.36
N GLY A 87 3.14 7.91 17.96
CA GLY A 87 2.58 7.99 19.30
C GLY A 87 1.13 8.48 19.31
N PRO A 88 0.39 8.23 20.41
CA PRO A 88 -1.05 8.48 20.46
C PRO A 88 -1.39 9.97 20.34
N SER A 89 -0.53 10.86 20.83
CA SER A 89 -0.75 12.32 20.80
C SER A 89 -0.81 12.92 19.39
N TYR A 90 -0.33 12.22 18.38
CA TYR A 90 -0.35 12.68 16.99
C TYR A 90 -1.34 11.93 16.11
N GLU A 91 -1.93 10.85 16.62
CA GLU A 91 -2.84 10.01 15.86
C GLU A 91 -4.13 10.79 15.53
N LEU A 92 -4.61 10.63 14.30
CA LEU A 92 -5.77 11.35 13.75
C LEU A 92 -5.65 12.89 13.78
N LEU A 93 -4.44 13.44 13.88
CA LEU A 93 -4.21 14.87 13.70
C LEU A 93 -3.84 15.21 12.24
N SER A 94 -4.09 16.45 11.82
CA SER A 94 -3.58 16.94 10.53
C SER A 94 -2.04 16.97 10.54
N HIS A 95 -1.42 16.62 9.42
CA HIS A 95 0.04 16.73 9.26
C HIS A 95 0.50 18.20 9.23
N GLU A 96 -0.40 19.12 8.92
CA GLU A 96 -0.11 20.55 8.75
C GLU A 96 0.21 21.25 10.08
N LYS A 97 -0.25 20.72 11.21
CA LYS A 97 -0.06 21.32 12.54
C LYS A 97 1.31 21.06 13.19
N ARG A 98 2.38 20.82 12.42
CA ARG A 98 3.72 20.57 12.99
C ARG A 98 4.75 21.68 12.79
N TYR A 99 4.41 22.78 12.13
CA TYR A 99 5.23 23.98 12.12
C TYR A 99 4.42 25.20 12.57
N GLY A 100 4.57 25.57 13.85
CA GLY A 100 4.27 26.90 14.40
C GLY A 100 2.81 27.36 14.34
N GLN A 101 2.02 27.00 15.35
CA GLN A 101 1.03 27.90 15.97
C GLN A 101 1.07 27.69 17.48
#